data_AF-A0A9P6G4V4-F1
#
_entry.id   AF-A0A9P6G4V4-F1
#
_cell.length_a   1.000
_cell.length_b   1.000
_cell.length_c   1.000
_cell.angle_alpha   90.00
_cell.angle_beta   90.00
_cell.angle_gamma   90.00
#
_symmetry.space_group_name_H-M   'P 1'
#
loop_
_entity.id
_entity.type
_entity.pdbx_description
1 polymer ?
#
loop_
_entity_poly.entity_id
_entity_poly.type
_entity_poly.pdbx_seq_one_letter_code
_entity_poly.pdbx_strand_id
1 'polypeptide(L)'
;MAPSDLPIITPVDSTVYATVQLSSSEQVEEAVQRAAKAQKEWKKVPIKGRVEMGRKFLAAVGAREAELAKELTMQMGRPIRYTPGEIKGTQDRGKYMVDVAEEALKDVEIEDPALAGKFKRFIRKEAVGVVLIVAPWNYPYLSSLNGVLPSILAGNSVILKHSSQTPL
;
A
#
# COMPACT_ATOMS: atom_id res chain seq x y z
N MET A 1 -26.42 -11.07 -0.56
CA MET A 1 -26.94 -10.03 0.38
C MET A 1 -26.47 -8.70 -0.15
N ALA A 2 -27.35 -7.70 -0.24
CA ALA A 2 -26.99 -6.35 -0.67
C ALA A 2 -25.90 -5.76 0.24
N PRO A 3 -25.09 -4.80 -0.24
CA PRO A 3 -24.08 -4.15 0.59
C PRO A 3 -24.78 -3.46 1.77
N SER A 4 -24.55 -3.96 2.99
CA SER A 4 -25.02 -3.29 4.20
C SER A 4 -24.17 -2.05 4.43
N ASP A 5 -24.82 -0.90 4.61
CA ASP A 5 -24.16 0.33 5.02
C ASP A 5 -23.40 0.11 6.34
N LEU A 6 -22.12 0.49 6.36
CA LEU A 6 -21.27 0.47 7.55
C LEU A 6 -21.15 1.90 8.07
N PRO A 7 -21.81 2.24 9.19
CA PRO A 7 -21.62 3.53 9.84
C PRO A 7 -20.27 3.57 10.55
N ILE A 8 -19.52 4.65 10.34
CA ILE A 8 -18.27 4.95 11.04
C ILE A 8 -18.63 5.88 12.19
N ILE A 9 -18.58 5.36 13.41
CA ILE A 9 -18.88 6.12 14.61
C ILE A 9 -17.59 6.77 15.12
N THR A 10 -17.59 8.10 15.21
CA THR A 10 -16.44 8.81 15.76
C THR A 10 -16.36 8.59 17.28
N PRO A 11 -15.19 8.27 17.84
CA PRO A 11 -15.01 8.19 19.28
C PRO A 11 -14.97 9.57 19.96
N VAL A 12 -15.00 10.68 19.21
CA VAL A 12 -14.96 12.04 19.76
C VAL A 12 -16.26 12.38 20.51
N ASP A 13 -17.41 12.05 19.92
CA ASP A 13 -18.74 12.39 20.46
C ASP A 13 -19.79 11.28 20.22
N SER A 14 -19.38 10.11 19.74
CA SER A 14 -20.25 8.96 19.42
C SER A 14 -21.26 9.20 18.29
N THR A 15 -21.08 10.24 17.49
CA THR A 15 -21.93 10.50 16.31
C THR A 15 -21.46 9.71 15.08
N VAL A 16 -22.33 9.59 14.07
CA VAL A 16 -21.97 9.02 12.77
C VAL A 16 -21.12 10.05 12.01
N TYR A 17 -19.84 9.74 11.79
CA TYR A 17 -18.92 10.59 11.02
C TYR A 17 -19.11 10.43 9.52
N ALA A 18 -19.23 9.18 9.06
CA ALA A 18 -19.48 8.84 7.66
C ALA A 18 -20.11 7.45 7.56
N THR A 19 -20.64 7.13 6.38
CA THR A 19 -21.18 5.80 6.07
C THR A 19 -20.50 5.30 4.81
N VAL A 20 -19.98 4.07 4.86
CA VAL A 20 -19.37 3.40 3.70
C VAL A 20 -20.17 2.18 3.32
N GLN A 21 -20.28 1.92 2.02
CA GLN A 21 -20.91 0.70 1.53
C GLN A 21 -19.92 -0.46 1.60
N LEU A 22 -20.32 -1.55 2.24
CA LEU A 22 -19.54 -2.79 2.16
C LEU A 22 -19.57 -3.32 0.74
N SER A 23 -18.50 -3.99 0.30
CA SER A 23 -18.52 -4.64 -1.01
C SER A 23 -19.40 -5.90 -0.98
N SER A 24 -20.18 -6.14 -2.02
CA SER A 24 -20.85 -7.43 -2.23
C SER A 24 -19.85 -8.52 -2.60
N SER A 25 -20.25 -9.80 -2.51
CA SER A 25 -19.41 -10.92 -2.93
C SER A 25 -18.98 -10.81 -4.39
N GLU A 26 -19.87 -10.32 -5.26
CA GLU A 26 -19.60 -10.11 -6.68
C GLU A 26 -18.56 -9.00 -6.89
N GLN A 27 -18.68 -7.89 -6.16
CA GLN A 27 -17.70 -6.78 -6.23
C GLN A 27 -16.32 -7.20 -5.72
N VAL A 28 -16.25 -8.08 -4.71
CA VAL A 28 -14.99 -8.64 -4.21
C VAL A 28 -14.37 -9.54 -5.28
N GLU A 29 -15.14 -10.43 -5.89
CA GLU A 29 -14.66 -11.30 -6.97
C GLU A 29 -14.14 -10.48 -8.16
N GLU A 30 -14.88 -9.45 -8.58
CA GLU A 30 -14.43 -8.52 -9.62
C GLU A 30 -13.13 -7.81 -9.25
N ALA A 31 -12.98 -7.36 -8.00
CA ALA A 31 -11.76 -6.71 -7.54
C ALA A 31 -10.55 -7.66 -7.60
N VAL A 32 -10.74 -8.93 -7.23
CA VAL A 32 -9.71 -9.98 -7.34
C VAL A 32 -9.32 -10.21 -8.79
N GLN A 33 -10.29 -10.35 -9.69
CA GLN A 33 -10.04 -10.55 -11.12
C GLN A 33 -9.32 -9.35 -11.76
N ARG A 34 -9.75 -8.12 -11.42
CA ARG A 34 -9.08 -6.89 -11.87
C ARG A 34 -7.65 -6.81 -11.38
N ALA A 35 -7.40 -7.11 -10.11
CA ALA A 35 -6.05 -7.11 -9.55
C ALA A 35 -5.16 -8.14 -10.26
N ALA A 36 -5.65 -9.37 -10.46
CA ALA A 36 -4.92 -10.42 -11.16
C ALA A 36 -4.57 -10.03 -12.61
N LYS A 37 -5.49 -9.38 -13.33
CA LYS A 37 -5.23 -8.86 -14.68
C LYS A 37 -4.20 -7.72 -14.65
N ALA A 38 -4.38 -6.74 -13.76
CA ALA A 38 -3.50 -5.59 -13.65
C ALA A 38 -2.07 -6.00 -13.27
N GLN A 39 -1.90 -7.01 -12.41
CA GLN A 39 -0.60 -7.50 -11.99
C GLN A 39 0.24 -8.03 -13.15
N LYS A 40 -0.38 -8.75 -14.09
CA LYS A 40 0.31 -9.30 -15.26
C LYS A 40 0.92 -8.22 -16.14
N GLU A 41 0.30 -7.05 -16.22
CA GLU A 41 0.83 -5.88 -16.92
C GLU A 41 1.80 -5.10 -16.03
N TRP A 42 1.49 -4.92 -14.75
CA TRP A 42 2.31 -4.16 -13.82
C TRP A 42 3.71 -4.75 -13.62
N LYS A 43 3.84 -6.08 -13.57
CA LYS A 43 5.15 -6.74 -13.46
C LYS A 43 6.09 -6.45 -14.64
N LYS A 44 5.54 -6.10 -15.81
CA LYS A 44 6.31 -5.75 -17.02
C LYS A 44 6.87 -4.33 -16.96
N VAL A 45 6.30 -3.46 -16.11
CA VAL A 45 6.79 -2.09 -15.92
C VAL A 45 8.17 -2.13 -15.29
N PRO A 46 9.20 -1.51 -15.88
CA PRO A 46 10.53 -1.46 -15.29
C PRO A 46 10.52 -0.85 -13.90
N ILE A 47 11.42 -1.31 -13.03
CA ILE A 47 11.48 -0.86 -11.63
C ILE A 47 11.54 0.66 -11.49
N LYS A 48 12.26 1.35 -12.38
CA LYS A 48 12.32 2.83 -12.42
C LYS A 48 10.93 3.47 -12.57
N GLY A 49 10.08 2.92 -13.43
CA GLY A 49 8.71 3.41 -13.61
C GLY A 49 7.83 3.14 -12.38
N ARG A 50 8.05 2.01 -11.69
CA ARG A 50 7.35 1.69 -10.43
C ARG A 50 7.79 2.60 -9.29
N VAL A 51 9.09 2.91 -9.21
CA VAL A 51 9.69 3.90 -8.30
C VAL A 51 9.11 5.28 -8.55
N GLU A 52 9.04 5.73 -9.81
CA GLU A 52 8.44 7.02 -10.16
C GLU A 52 6.98 7.11 -9.72
N MET A 53 6.19 6.04 -9.95
CA MET A 53 4.82 5.95 -9.47
C MET A 53 4.74 6.03 -7.94
N GLY A 54 5.65 5.35 -7.23
CA GLY A 54 5.78 5.45 -5.77
C GLY A 54 6.03 6.88 -5.31
N ARG A 55 6.91 7.63 -5.98
CA ARG A 55 7.15 9.06 -5.67
C ARG A 55 5.92 9.92 -5.90
N LYS A 56 5.19 9.70 -7.01
CA LYS A 56 3.94 10.41 -7.31
C LYS A 56 2.86 10.14 -6.25
N PHE A 57 2.73 8.87 -5.83
CA PHE A 57 1.84 8.49 -4.74
C PHE A 57 2.17 9.24 -3.44
N LEU A 58 3.45 9.24 -3.03
CA LEU A 58 3.87 9.94 -1.82
C LEU A 58 3.61 11.45 -1.90
N ALA A 59 3.92 12.08 -3.03
CA ALA A 59 3.61 13.50 -3.24
C ALA A 59 2.10 13.79 -3.10
N ALA A 60 1.23 12.93 -3.64
CA ALA A 60 -0.22 13.07 -3.53
C ALA A 60 -0.75 12.87 -2.10
N VAL A 61 -0.11 12.01 -1.31
CA VAL A 61 -0.43 11.85 0.13
C VAL A 61 0.03 13.07 0.91
N GLY A 62 1.26 13.55 0.68
CA GLY A 62 1.83 14.71 1.37
C GLY A 62 1.04 16.00 1.09
N ALA A 63 0.58 16.20 -0.14
CA ALA A 63 -0.25 17.35 -0.51
C ALA A 63 -1.59 17.42 0.23
N ARG A 64 -2.06 16.32 0.83
CA ARG A 64 -3.33 16.22 1.56
C ARG A 64 -3.14 16.03 3.07
N GLU A 65 -1.95 16.29 3.61
CA GLU A 65 -1.62 15.99 5.01
C GLU A 65 -2.66 16.51 6.01
N ALA A 66 -3.07 17.78 5.90
CA ALA A 66 -4.03 18.38 6.83
C ALA A 66 -5.42 17.74 6.75
N GLU A 67 -5.87 17.40 5.55
CA GLU A 67 -7.15 16.73 5.29
C GLU A 67 -7.14 15.32 5.89
N LEU A 68 -6.11 14.53 5.55
CA LEU A 68 -5.96 13.15 6.04
C LEU A 68 -5.80 13.11 7.56
N ALA A 69 -5.07 14.07 8.15
CA ALA A 69 -4.91 14.15 9.59
C ALA A 69 -6.24 14.48 10.32
N LYS A 70 -7.07 15.35 9.73
CA LYS A 70 -8.40 15.63 10.27
C LYS A 70 -9.30 14.40 10.17
N GLU A 71 -9.31 13.73 9.02
CA GLU A 71 -10.12 12.54 8.81
C GLU A 71 -9.76 11.41 9.79
N LEU A 72 -8.47 11.08 9.93
CA LEU A 72 -8.00 10.10 10.91
C LEU A 72 -8.40 10.46 12.34
N THR A 73 -8.27 11.73 12.72
CA THR A 73 -8.67 12.20 14.04
C THR A 73 -10.16 11.93 14.30
N MET A 74 -11.01 12.16 13.30
CA MET A 74 -12.44 11.89 13.42
C MET A 74 -12.76 10.40 13.43
N GLN A 75 -12.04 9.58 12.65
CA GLN A 75 -12.31 8.14 12.58
C GLN A 75 -11.86 7.37 13.84
N MET A 76 -10.73 7.77 14.47
CA MET A 76 -10.15 6.98 15.58
C MET A 76 -9.77 7.79 16.83
N GLY A 77 -10.12 9.08 16.90
CA GLY A 77 -10.07 9.87 18.13
C GLY A 77 -8.68 10.31 18.56
N ARG A 78 -7.64 10.10 17.75
CA ARG A 78 -6.31 10.62 18.07
C ARG A 78 -6.36 12.14 18.11
N PRO A 79 -5.85 12.79 19.18
CA PRO A 79 -5.79 14.24 19.23
C PRO A 79 -5.06 14.82 18.02
N ILE A 80 -5.67 15.81 17.35
CA ILE A 80 -5.20 16.35 16.07
C ILE A 80 -3.73 16.78 16.08
N ARG A 81 -3.19 17.20 17.22
CA ARG A 81 -1.76 17.56 17.37
C ARG A 81 -0.79 16.41 17.08
N TYR A 82 -1.24 15.15 17.19
CA TYR A 82 -0.41 13.97 16.98
C TYR A 82 -0.62 13.32 15.60
N THR A 83 -1.76 13.58 14.97
CA THR A 83 -2.16 12.90 13.73
C THR A 83 -1.26 13.21 12.52
N PRO A 84 -0.81 14.47 12.30
CA PRO A 84 0.18 14.80 11.27
C PRO A 84 1.47 13.97 11.37
N GLY A 85 1.85 13.55 12.59
CA GLY A 85 3.02 12.71 12.82
C GLY A 85 2.96 11.35 12.09
N GLU A 86 1.77 10.77 11.92
CA GLU A 86 1.62 9.53 11.15
C GLU A 86 1.75 9.77 9.64
N ILE A 87 1.17 10.86 9.14
CA ILE A 87 1.27 11.18 7.71
C ILE A 87 2.73 11.45 7.36
N LYS A 88 3.44 12.22 8.19
CA LYS A 88 4.88 12.44 8.04
C LYS A 88 5.66 11.12 8.14
N GLY A 89 5.37 10.28 9.12
CA GLY A 89 5.99 8.95 9.23
C GLY A 89 5.75 8.06 8.01
N THR A 90 4.58 8.19 7.37
CA THR A 90 4.22 7.52 6.12
C THR A 90 5.03 8.06 4.96
N GLN A 91 5.22 9.38 4.86
CA GLN A 91 6.10 10.01 3.87
C GLN A 91 7.56 9.55 4.03
N ASP A 92 8.11 9.63 5.24
CA ASP A 92 9.51 9.30 5.52
C ASP A 92 9.79 7.82 5.21
N ARG A 93 8.92 6.93 5.68
CA ARG A 93 9.06 5.48 5.44
C ARG A 93 8.85 5.13 3.98
N GLY A 94 7.86 5.73 3.33
CA GLY A 94 7.60 5.51 1.92
C GLY A 94 8.75 5.98 1.05
N LYS A 95 9.31 7.16 1.35
CA LYS A 95 10.48 7.71 0.65
C LYS A 95 11.66 6.74 0.74
N TYR A 96 11.96 6.25 1.96
CA TYR A 96 12.99 5.24 2.14
C TYR A 96 12.76 4.00 1.27
N MET A 97 11.55 3.42 1.29
CA MET A 97 11.21 2.23 0.49
C MET A 97 11.41 2.46 -1.01
N VAL A 98 11.02 3.63 -1.51
CA VAL A 98 11.20 4.00 -2.92
C VAL A 98 12.68 4.20 -3.26
N ASP A 99 13.44 4.87 -2.38
CA ASP A 99 14.86 5.16 -2.58
C ASP A 99 15.71 3.88 -2.63
N VAL A 100 15.36 2.86 -1.83
CA VAL A 100 16.11 1.59 -1.80
C VAL A 100 15.59 0.54 -2.78
N ALA A 101 14.47 0.77 -3.47
CA ALA A 101 13.77 -0.26 -4.25
C ALA A 101 14.67 -0.89 -5.34
N GLU A 102 15.37 -0.06 -6.13
CA GLU A 102 16.23 -0.54 -7.23
C GLU A 102 17.35 -1.45 -6.71
N GLU A 103 18.02 -1.03 -5.64
CA GLU A 103 19.08 -1.81 -5.00
C GLU A 103 18.52 -3.08 -4.34
N ALA A 104 17.40 -2.98 -3.63
CA ALA A 104 16.79 -4.11 -2.94
C ALA A 104 16.28 -5.20 -3.90
N LEU A 105 15.86 -4.83 -5.12
CA LEU A 105 15.26 -5.73 -6.10
C LEU A 105 16.20 -6.14 -7.24
N LYS A 106 17.44 -5.64 -7.27
CA LYS A 106 18.42 -6.07 -8.27
C LYS A 106 18.71 -7.57 -8.21
N ASP A 107 19.16 -8.10 -9.33
CA ASP A 107 19.68 -9.46 -9.43
C ASP A 107 20.88 -9.62 -8.50
N VAL A 108 20.90 -10.73 -7.77
CA VAL A 108 22.05 -11.13 -6.95
C VAL A 108 22.92 -12.03 -7.80
N GLU A 109 24.05 -11.49 -8.28
CA GLU A 109 25.02 -12.26 -9.05
C GLU A 109 25.66 -13.36 -8.18
N ILE A 110 25.83 -14.56 -8.73
CA ILE A 110 26.51 -15.68 -8.09
C ILE A 110 27.83 -15.90 -8.82
N GLU A 111 28.93 -15.53 -8.17
CA GLU A 111 30.26 -15.75 -8.72
C GLU A 111 30.67 -17.22 -8.56
N ASP A 112 31.12 -17.81 -9.67
CA ASP A 112 31.72 -19.14 -9.71
C ASP A 112 32.99 -19.06 -10.58
N PRO A 113 34.18 -19.00 -9.96
CA PRO A 113 35.44 -18.87 -10.68
C PRO A 113 35.66 -19.98 -11.73
N ALA A 114 35.14 -21.19 -11.50
CA ALA A 114 35.30 -22.30 -12.44
C ALA A 114 34.48 -22.13 -13.73
N LEU A 115 33.41 -21.32 -13.66
CA LEU A 115 32.49 -21.04 -14.76
C LEU A 115 32.61 -19.59 -15.28
N ALA A 116 33.54 -18.81 -14.73
CA ALA A 116 33.78 -17.43 -15.12
C ALA A 116 33.99 -17.30 -16.64
N GLY A 117 33.25 -16.38 -17.27
CA GLY A 117 33.29 -16.15 -18.71
C GLY A 117 32.58 -17.21 -19.58
N LYS A 118 32.03 -18.28 -18.99
CA LYS A 118 31.29 -19.34 -19.70
C LYS A 118 29.79 -19.25 -19.46
N PHE A 119 29.39 -18.97 -18.23
CA PHE A 119 27.98 -18.89 -17.83
C PHE A 119 27.75 -17.71 -16.88
N LYS A 120 26.59 -17.06 -16.98
CA LYS A 120 26.11 -16.06 -16.01
C LYS A 120 25.11 -16.72 -15.07
N ARG A 121 25.34 -16.65 -13.76
CA ARG A 121 24.46 -17.18 -12.71
C ARG A 121 24.00 -16.04 -11.81
N PHE A 122 22.71 -15.95 -11.56
CA PHE A 122 22.13 -14.93 -10.69
C PHE A 122 20.82 -15.40 -10.07
N ILE A 123 20.41 -14.76 -8.97
CA ILE A 123 19.09 -14.89 -8.37
C ILE A 123 18.31 -13.61 -8.68
N ARG A 124 17.13 -13.78 -9.28
CA ARG A 124 16.20 -12.68 -9.54
C ARG A 124 15.01 -12.75 -8.59
N LYS A 125 14.60 -11.59 -8.10
CA LYS A 125 13.38 -11.43 -7.31
C LYS A 125 12.23 -11.11 -8.25
N GLU A 126 11.33 -12.07 -8.44
CA GLU A 126 10.16 -11.93 -9.31
C GLU A 126 8.89 -11.60 -8.50
N ALA A 127 7.99 -10.85 -9.11
CA ALA A 127 6.68 -10.57 -8.50
C ALA A 127 5.87 -11.87 -8.34
N VAL A 128 5.24 -12.04 -7.18
CA VAL A 128 4.51 -13.27 -6.82
C VAL A 128 3.05 -13.25 -7.26
N GLY A 129 2.45 -12.08 -7.45
CA GLY A 129 1.06 -11.97 -7.91
C GLY A 129 0.25 -10.91 -7.16
N VAL A 130 -0.99 -11.26 -6.83
CA VAL A 130 -1.89 -10.39 -6.07
C VAL A 130 -1.62 -10.56 -4.57
N VAL A 131 -1.42 -9.45 -3.86
CA VAL A 131 -1.21 -9.45 -2.41
C VAL A 131 -2.43 -8.84 -1.72
N LEU A 132 -3.06 -9.60 -0.81
CA LEU A 132 -4.09 -9.09 0.09
C LEU A 132 -3.43 -8.53 1.35
N ILE A 133 -3.74 -7.28 1.68
CA ILE A 133 -3.25 -6.61 2.89
C ILE A 133 -4.44 -6.30 3.78
N VAL A 134 -4.40 -6.82 5.01
CA VAL A 134 -5.40 -6.54 6.04
C VAL A 134 -4.79 -5.59 7.06
N ALA A 135 -5.25 -4.33 7.09
CA ALA A 135 -4.64 -3.29 7.89
C ALA A 135 -5.43 -2.98 9.19
N PRO A 136 -4.73 -2.66 10.30
CA PRO A 136 -5.37 -2.27 11.56
C PRO A 136 -5.74 -0.78 11.59
N TRP A 137 -6.54 -0.38 12.58
CA TRP A 137 -7.09 0.97 12.73
C TRP A 137 -6.19 1.98 13.47
N ASN A 138 -5.19 1.51 14.22
CA ASN A 138 -4.45 2.37 15.16
C ASN A 138 -3.37 3.23 14.49
N TYR A 139 -2.83 2.76 13.36
CA TYR A 139 -1.97 3.52 12.44
C TYR A 139 -2.36 3.21 10.99
N PRO A 140 -3.51 3.73 10.51
CA PRO A 140 -4.11 3.35 9.24
C PRO A 140 -3.23 3.53 8.01
N TYR A 141 -2.48 4.63 7.94
CA TYR A 141 -1.60 4.93 6.82
C TYR A 141 -0.28 4.19 6.97
N LEU A 142 0.35 4.31 8.14
CA LEU A 142 1.69 3.77 8.33
C LEU A 142 1.70 2.23 8.31
N SER A 143 0.71 1.58 8.90
CA SER A 143 0.59 0.12 8.90
C SER A 143 0.29 -0.41 7.50
N SER A 144 -0.62 0.22 6.76
CA SER A 144 -0.96 -0.18 5.40
C SER A 144 0.22 0.00 4.45
N LEU A 145 0.92 1.13 4.55
CA LEU A 145 2.06 1.45 3.69
C LEU A 145 3.14 0.37 3.73
N ASN A 146 3.41 -0.18 4.91
CA ASN A 146 4.44 -1.21 5.13
C ASN A 146 4.26 -2.45 4.25
N GLY A 147 3.03 -2.78 3.86
CA GLY A 147 2.77 -3.85 2.91
C GLY A 147 2.50 -3.34 1.49
N VAL A 148 1.72 -2.25 1.36
CA VAL A 148 1.19 -1.79 0.07
C VAL A 148 2.31 -1.35 -0.85
N LEU A 149 3.13 -0.42 -0.39
CA LEU A 149 4.16 0.20 -1.21
C LEU A 149 5.27 -0.78 -1.65
N PRO A 150 5.88 -1.59 -0.77
CA PRO A 150 6.90 -2.54 -1.21
C PRO A 150 6.33 -3.62 -2.13
N SER A 151 5.07 -4.03 -1.94
CA SER A 151 4.41 -4.97 -2.87
C SER A 151 4.28 -4.39 -4.27
N ILE A 152 3.83 -3.13 -4.39
CA ILE A 152 3.72 -2.43 -5.67
C ILE A 152 5.10 -2.24 -6.31
N LEU A 153 6.11 -1.83 -5.53
CA LEU A 153 7.49 -1.65 -6.01
C LEU A 153 8.12 -2.96 -6.51
N ALA A 154 7.78 -4.09 -5.88
CA ALA A 154 8.20 -5.43 -6.30
C ALA A 154 7.47 -5.95 -7.55
N GLY A 155 6.47 -5.24 -8.07
CA GLY A 155 5.72 -5.63 -9.27
C GLY A 155 4.45 -6.45 -9.00
N ASN A 156 3.99 -6.48 -7.75
CA ASN A 156 2.70 -7.08 -7.38
C ASN A 156 1.57 -6.07 -7.56
N SER A 157 0.33 -6.56 -7.69
CA SER A 157 -0.86 -5.75 -7.42
C SER A 157 -1.30 -5.96 -5.98
N VAL A 158 -2.02 -5.00 -5.41
CA VAL A 158 -2.45 -5.06 -4.02
C VAL A 158 -3.97 -4.91 -3.93
N ILE A 159 -4.59 -5.72 -3.07
CA ILE A 159 -5.94 -5.50 -2.54
C ILE A 159 -5.77 -5.11 -1.08
N LEU A 160 -6.24 -3.92 -0.71
CA LEU A 160 -6.22 -3.44 0.67
C LEU A 160 -7.60 -3.62 1.28
N LYS A 161 -7.67 -4.40 2.37
CA LYS A 161 -8.83 -4.48 3.26
C LYS A 161 -8.47 -3.76 4.55
N HIS A 162 -8.97 -2.54 4.72
CA HIS A 162 -8.73 -1.78 5.94
C HIS A 162 -9.63 -2.25 7.10
N SER A 163 -9.31 -1.79 8.31
CA SER A 163 -10.20 -1.91 9.46
C SER A 163 -11.51 -1.15 9.18
N SER A 164 -12.62 -1.72 9.62
CA SER A 164 -13.94 -1.07 9.55
C SER A 164 -14.04 0.18 10.43
N GLN A 165 -13.10 0.41 11.35
CA GLN A 165 -13.03 1.61 12.19
C GLN A 165 -12.44 2.82 11.46
N THR A 166 -11.49 2.59 10.55
CA THR A 166 -10.81 3.65 9.79
C THR A 166 -10.80 3.33 8.28
N PRO A 167 -11.97 3.13 7.64
CA PRO A 167 -12.05 2.65 6.27
C PRO A 167 -11.94 3.76 5.20
N LEU A 168 -11.96 5.04 5.59
CA LEU A 168 -11.77 6.18 4.66
C LEU A 168 -10.27 6.39 4.35
#